data_AF-A0A1U7SQ10-F1
#
_entry.id   AF-A0A1U7SQ10-F1
#
_cell.length_a   1.000
_cell.length_b   1.000
_cell.length_c   1.000
_cell.angle_alpha   90.00
_cell.angle_beta   90.00
_cell.angle_gamma   90.00
#
_symmetry.space_group_name_H-M   'P 1'
#
loop_
_entity.id
_entity.type
_entity.pdbx_description
1 polymer ?
#
loop_
_entity_poly.entity_id
_entity_poly.type
_entity_poly.pdbx_seq_one_letter_code
_entity_poly.pdbx_strand_id
1 'polypeptide(L)'
;MTTVAMPVFSKQNETRSKGILLGVVGTDVPVKELLKTIPKYKLGIHGYAFAITNNGYILTHPELRPLYEEGKKRRKPNYSSVDLSEVEWEDRDDVLRNAMVNRKTGKFSMEVKKTVDKGKRVLVMTNDYYYTDIKGTPFSLGVALSRGHGKYFFRGNVTIEEGLHDLEHPDVSLADEWSYCNTDLHPEHRHLSQLEAIKLYLRGKEPLLQCDKELIQEVLFDAVVSAPIEAYWTSLALNKSENSDKGVEVAFLGTRTGLSRINLFVGAEQLTNQDFLKAGDKENIFNADHFPLWYRRAAEQIPGSFVYSIPFSTGTVNKSNVVTASTSIQLLDERKSPVVAAVGIQMKLEFFQRKFWTASRQCASLDGKCSISCDDETVNCYLIDNNGFILVSEDYTQTGDFFGEVEGAVMNKLLTMGSFKRITLYDYQAMCRANKESSDGAHGLLDPYNAFLSAVKWIMTELVLFLVEFNLCSWWHSDMTAKAQKLKQTLEPCDTEYPAFVSERTIKETTGNIACEDCSK
;
A
#
# COMPACT_ATOMS: atom_id res chain seq x y z
N MET A 1 3.97 12.13 -16.97
CA MET A 1 3.92 13.46 -17.60
C MET A 1 3.19 13.28 -18.90
N THR A 2 2.44 14.29 -19.31
CA THR A 2 1.66 14.27 -20.55
C THR A 2 2.02 15.50 -21.34
N THR A 3 2.43 15.32 -22.59
CA THR A 3 2.87 16.41 -23.46
C THR A 3 1.69 16.87 -24.31
N VAL A 4 1.37 18.16 -24.26
CA VAL A 4 0.45 18.79 -25.22
C VAL A 4 1.28 19.30 -26.39
N ALA A 5 0.99 18.81 -27.59
CA ALA A 5 1.76 19.10 -28.79
C ALA A 5 0.90 19.81 -29.85
N MET A 6 1.47 20.80 -30.53
CA MET A 6 0.84 21.52 -31.63
C MET A 6 1.80 21.60 -32.83
N PRO A 7 1.35 21.24 -34.04
CA PRO A 7 2.15 21.38 -35.24
C PRO A 7 2.31 22.85 -35.63
N VAL A 8 3.51 23.23 -36.07
CA VAL A 8 3.83 24.56 -36.56
C VAL A 8 4.04 24.51 -38.07
N PHE A 9 3.22 25.27 -38.81
CA PHE A 9 3.27 25.32 -40.27
C PHE A 9 3.91 26.62 -40.77
N SER A 10 4.57 26.53 -41.93
CA SER A 10 5.11 27.70 -42.62
C SER A 10 3.99 28.65 -43.06
N LYS A 11 4.15 29.94 -42.75
CA LYS A 11 3.24 31.01 -43.16
C LYS A 11 3.70 31.77 -44.43
N GLN A 12 4.80 31.36 -45.05
CA GLN A 12 5.30 32.03 -46.26
C GLN A 12 4.32 31.84 -47.43
N ASN A 13 4.05 32.90 -48.20
CA ASN A 13 3.02 32.89 -49.25
C ASN A 13 3.21 31.79 -50.31
N GLU A 14 4.46 31.44 -50.65
CA GLU A 14 4.80 30.41 -51.65
C GLU A 14 4.54 28.97 -51.17
N THR A 15 4.58 28.74 -49.84
CA THR A 15 4.48 27.41 -49.22
C THR A 15 3.19 27.24 -48.42
N ARG A 16 2.39 28.30 -48.30
CA ARG A 16 1.11 28.33 -47.58
C ARG A 16 0.07 27.38 -48.15
N SER A 17 0.02 27.23 -49.48
CA SER A 17 -0.86 26.26 -50.15
C SER A 17 -0.37 24.81 -50.02
N LYS A 18 0.93 24.62 -49.77
CA LYS A 18 1.57 23.30 -49.62
C LYS A 18 1.52 22.77 -48.19
N GLY A 19 1.20 23.61 -47.20
CA GLY A 19 1.04 23.19 -45.80
C GLY A 19 2.32 22.60 -45.20
N ILE A 20 3.48 23.20 -45.49
CA ILE A 20 4.78 22.65 -45.02
C ILE A 20 4.85 22.70 -43.48
N LEU A 21 4.99 21.53 -42.87
CA LEU A 21 5.25 21.36 -41.44
C LEU A 21 6.69 21.76 -41.14
N LEU A 22 6.86 22.81 -40.31
CA LEU A 22 8.18 23.25 -39.84
C LEU A 22 8.66 22.43 -38.64
N GLY A 23 7.73 21.99 -37.81
CA GLY A 23 8.02 21.21 -36.62
C GLY A 23 6.82 21.09 -35.70
N VAL A 24 7.05 20.59 -34.49
CA VAL A 24 6.04 20.42 -33.46
C VAL A 24 6.54 21.08 -32.19
N VAL A 25 5.72 21.93 -31.58
CA VAL A 25 6.00 22.51 -30.26
C VAL A 25 5.20 21.70 -29.24
N GLY A 26 5.88 21.26 -28.19
CA GLY A 26 5.28 20.52 -27.09
C GLY A 26 5.50 21.22 -25.76
N THR A 27 4.54 21.12 -24.85
CA THR A 27 4.70 21.50 -23.44
C THR A 27 4.32 20.33 -22.55
N ASP A 28 5.17 20.03 -21.58
CA ASP A 28 4.95 18.93 -20.65
C ASP A 28 4.11 19.38 -19.46
N VAL A 29 3.03 18.65 -19.21
CA VAL A 29 2.20 18.80 -18.01
C VAL A 29 2.53 17.65 -17.04
N PRO A 30 3.08 17.94 -15.86
CA PRO A 30 3.27 16.93 -14.83
C PRO A 30 1.93 16.44 -14.30
N VAL A 31 1.75 15.12 -14.21
CA VAL A 31 0.53 14.51 -13.65
C VAL A 31 0.34 14.91 -12.18
N LYS A 32 1.44 15.17 -11.44
CA LYS A 32 1.40 15.65 -10.06
C LYS A 32 0.65 16.99 -9.93
N GLU A 33 0.76 17.88 -10.90
CA GLU A 33 0.03 19.15 -10.88
C GLU A 33 -1.47 18.96 -11.07
N LEU A 34 -1.88 17.98 -11.90
CA LEU A 34 -3.28 17.60 -12.02
C LEU A 34 -3.82 17.03 -10.70
N LEU A 35 -3.04 16.18 -10.04
CA LEU A 35 -3.41 15.58 -8.75
C LEU A 35 -3.60 16.61 -7.64
N LYS A 36 -2.79 17.69 -7.61
CA LYS A 36 -2.95 18.80 -6.66
C LYS A 36 -4.29 19.53 -6.77
N THR A 37 -4.91 19.54 -7.95
CA THR A 37 -6.20 20.20 -8.15
C THR A 37 -7.39 19.41 -7.59
N ILE A 38 -7.19 18.13 -7.27
CA ILE A 38 -8.26 17.25 -6.78
C ILE A 38 -8.36 17.40 -5.26
N PRO A 39 -9.51 17.87 -4.71
CA PRO A 39 -9.66 18.10 -3.28
C PRO A 39 -9.85 16.76 -2.52
N LYS A 40 -8.74 16.13 -2.12
CA LYS A 40 -8.74 14.80 -1.48
C LYS A 40 -9.58 14.73 -0.22
N TYR A 41 -9.49 15.74 0.65
CA TYR A 41 -10.27 15.81 1.89
C TYR A 41 -11.80 15.81 1.67
N LYS A 42 -12.28 16.10 0.45
CA LYS A 42 -13.70 16.05 0.07
C LYS A 42 -14.14 14.69 -0.49
N LEU A 43 -13.21 13.88 -1.00
CA LEU A 43 -13.52 12.58 -1.60
C LEU A 43 -13.76 11.47 -0.56
N GLY A 44 -13.29 11.66 0.67
CA GLY A 44 -13.32 10.65 1.72
C GLY A 44 -12.13 9.70 1.67
N ILE A 45 -12.09 8.76 2.62
CA ILE A 45 -10.90 7.94 2.94
C ILE A 45 -10.50 7.01 1.79
N HIS A 46 -11.50 6.43 1.12
CA HIS A 46 -11.32 5.53 -0.02
C HIS A 46 -11.59 6.23 -1.36
N GLY A 47 -11.96 7.51 -1.34
CA GLY A 47 -12.31 8.24 -2.54
C GLY A 47 -11.09 8.67 -3.34
N TYR A 48 -11.19 8.57 -4.66
CA TYR A 48 -10.13 9.00 -5.57
C TYR A 48 -10.72 9.54 -6.86
N ALA A 49 -9.92 10.35 -7.55
CA ALA A 49 -10.20 10.76 -8.91
C ALA A 49 -9.18 10.10 -9.83
N PHE A 50 -9.63 9.82 -11.04
CA PHE A 50 -8.83 9.22 -12.10
C PHE A 50 -9.23 9.85 -13.43
N ALA A 51 -8.32 9.81 -14.40
CA ALA A 51 -8.59 10.32 -15.73
C ALA A 51 -8.14 9.33 -16.78
N ILE A 52 -8.89 9.26 -17.87
CA ILE A 52 -8.61 8.37 -19.00
C ILE A 52 -8.57 9.16 -20.31
N THR A 53 -7.89 8.57 -21.29
CA THR A 53 -7.89 9.04 -22.69
C THR A 53 -9.13 8.58 -23.44
N ASN A 54 -9.33 9.11 -24.65
CA ASN A 54 -10.36 8.65 -25.59
C ASN A 54 -10.17 7.20 -26.09
N ASN A 55 -9.09 6.53 -25.71
CA ASN A 55 -8.84 5.12 -26.03
C ASN A 55 -9.03 4.18 -24.81
N GLY A 56 -9.35 4.72 -23.63
CA GLY A 56 -9.47 3.94 -22.39
C GLY A 56 -8.20 3.94 -21.52
N TYR A 57 -7.05 4.32 -22.08
CA TYR A 57 -5.78 4.35 -21.33
C TYR A 57 -5.84 5.31 -20.15
N ILE A 58 -5.28 4.88 -19.03
CA ILE A 58 -5.23 5.64 -17.79
C ILE A 58 -4.17 6.73 -17.88
N LEU A 59 -4.60 7.97 -17.62
CA LEU A 59 -3.71 9.12 -17.43
C LEU A 59 -3.21 9.18 -15.99
N THR A 60 -4.13 9.00 -15.04
CA THR A 60 -3.85 8.97 -13.61
C THR A 60 -4.88 8.10 -12.90
N HIS A 61 -4.41 7.23 -12.02
CA HIS A 61 -5.22 6.36 -11.17
C HIS A 61 -4.36 5.91 -9.97
N PRO A 62 -4.89 5.77 -8.75
CA PRO A 62 -4.11 5.34 -7.58
C PRO A 62 -3.38 3.99 -7.76
N GLU A 63 -4.03 3.04 -8.43
CA GLU A 63 -3.48 1.70 -8.68
C GLU A 63 -2.57 1.60 -9.93
N LEU A 64 -2.33 2.72 -10.64
CA LEU A 64 -1.37 2.73 -11.74
C LEU A 64 0.05 2.67 -11.19
N ARG A 65 0.78 1.58 -11.46
CA ARG A 65 2.14 1.35 -10.97
C ARG A 65 3.14 1.41 -12.12
N PRO A 66 3.63 2.61 -12.50
CA PRO A 66 4.54 2.77 -13.64
C PRO A 66 5.96 2.27 -13.37
N LEU A 67 6.33 2.09 -12.09
CA LEU A 67 7.65 1.67 -11.67
C LEU A 67 7.61 0.27 -11.05
N TYR A 68 8.71 -0.48 -11.18
CA TYR A 68 8.97 -1.71 -10.45
C TYR A 68 10.35 -1.67 -9.81
N GLU A 69 10.55 -2.44 -8.73
CA GLU A 69 11.80 -2.47 -7.96
C GLU A 69 12.49 -3.82 -8.09
N GLU A 70 13.64 -3.84 -8.75
CA GLU A 70 14.57 -4.98 -8.76
C GLU A 70 15.97 -4.43 -8.47
N GLY A 71 16.23 -4.12 -7.20
CA GLY A 71 17.41 -3.40 -6.70
C GLY A 71 17.43 -1.90 -7.03
N LYS A 72 17.04 -1.48 -8.25
CA LYS A 72 16.81 -0.08 -8.63
C LYS A 72 15.41 0.10 -9.20
N LYS A 73 14.77 1.24 -8.90
CA LYS A 73 13.48 1.64 -9.49
C LYS A 73 13.62 1.77 -11.01
N ARG A 74 12.87 0.96 -11.75
CA ARG A 74 12.83 0.96 -13.23
C ARG A 74 11.40 1.18 -13.71
N ARG A 75 11.26 1.77 -14.90
CA ARG A 75 9.94 1.92 -15.53
C ARG A 75 9.50 0.59 -16.11
N LYS A 76 8.24 0.21 -15.89
CA LYS A 76 7.65 -0.96 -16.53
C LYS A 76 7.53 -0.72 -18.03
N PRO A 77 7.75 -1.73 -18.88
CA PRO A 77 7.36 -1.66 -20.28
C PRO A 77 5.87 -1.32 -20.41
N ASN A 78 5.50 -0.54 -21.42
CA ASN A 78 4.09 -0.25 -21.75
C ASN A 78 3.22 0.37 -20.64
N TYR A 79 3.80 0.96 -19.59
CA TYR A 79 3.03 1.58 -18.51
C TYR A 79 2.07 2.70 -18.98
N SER A 80 2.31 3.27 -20.16
CA SER A 80 1.50 4.32 -20.76
C SER A 80 0.25 3.81 -21.48
N SER A 81 0.11 2.49 -21.67
CA SER A 81 -1.00 1.86 -22.39
C SER A 81 -1.84 0.94 -21.49
N VAL A 82 -1.75 1.11 -20.17
CA VAL A 82 -2.61 0.39 -19.21
C VAL A 82 -4.04 0.90 -19.37
N ASP A 83 -4.97 -0.01 -19.69
CA ASP A 83 -6.40 0.30 -19.84
C ASP A 83 -7.10 0.40 -18.47
N LEU A 84 -8.25 1.08 -18.42
CA LEU A 84 -9.09 1.15 -17.23
C LEU A 84 -9.55 -0.23 -16.76
N SER A 85 -9.84 -1.14 -17.69
CA SER A 85 -10.30 -2.50 -17.38
C SER A 85 -9.24 -3.38 -16.70
N GLU A 86 -7.95 -3.07 -16.86
CA GLU A 86 -6.85 -3.76 -16.16
C GLU A 86 -6.75 -3.36 -14.69
N VAL A 87 -7.36 -2.23 -14.32
CA VAL A 87 -7.28 -1.68 -12.96
C VAL A 87 -8.62 -1.81 -12.24
N GLU A 88 -9.71 -1.48 -12.92
CA GLU A 88 -11.09 -1.60 -12.44
C GLU A 88 -11.75 -2.86 -13.02
N TRP A 89 -11.08 -4.00 -12.85
CA TRP A 89 -11.42 -5.29 -13.48
C TRP A 89 -12.76 -5.90 -13.03
N GLU A 90 -13.43 -5.32 -12.02
CA GLU A 90 -14.78 -5.72 -11.62
C GLU A 90 -15.85 -5.23 -12.62
N ASP A 91 -15.55 -4.23 -13.47
CA ASP A 91 -16.42 -3.79 -14.58
C ASP A 91 -16.37 -4.75 -15.77
N ARG A 92 -16.89 -5.97 -15.60
CA ARG A 92 -16.83 -7.04 -16.61
C ARG A 92 -17.51 -6.71 -17.94
N ASP A 93 -18.51 -5.84 -17.91
CA ASP A 93 -19.28 -5.42 -19.08
C ASP A 93 -18.73 -4.12 -19.71
N ASP A 94 -17.60 -3.61 -19.20
CA ASP A 94 -16.95 -2.36 -19.63
C ASP A 94 -17.92 -1.17 -19.65
N VAL A 95 -18.92 -1.13 -18.75
CA VAL A 95 -19.97 -0.10 -18.78
C VAL A 95 -19.37 1.26 -18.45
N LEU A 96 -18.55 1.34 -17.42
CA LEU A 96 -17.88 2.56 -17.00
C LEU A 96 -16.86 2.99 -18.05
N ARG A 97 -16.03 2.05 -18.50
CA ARG A 97 -15.00 2.28 -19.51
C ARG A 97 -15.61 2.83 -20.81
N ASN A 98 -16.61 2.16 -21.35
CA ASN A 98 -17.26 2.56 -22.60
C ASN A 98 -17.99 3.90 -22.45
N ALA A 99 -18.61 4.19 -21.31
CA ALA A 99 -19.27 5.47 -21.09
C ALA A 99 -18.27 6.63 -21.07
N MET A 100 -17.13 6.46 -20.42
CA MET A 100 -16.08 7.48 -20.34
C MET A 100 -15.34 7.67 -21.66
N VAL A 101 -15.04 6.61 -22.41
CA VAL A 101 -14.46 6.67 -23.76
C VAL A 101 -15.40 7.41 -24.72
N ASN A 102 -16.71 7.13 -24.63
CA ASN A 102 -17.74 7.83 -25.41
C ASN A 102 -18.08 9.24 -24.86
N ARG A 103 -17.32 9.74 -23.87
CA ARG A 103 -17.46 11.09 -23.31
C ARG A 103 -18.86 11.42 -22.79
N LYS A 104 -19.55 10.42 -22.22
CA LYS A 104 -20.84 10.62 -21.57
C LYS A 104 -20.64 11.11 -20.14
N THR A 105 -21.62 11.85 -19.63
CA THR A 105 -21.71 12.19 -18.20
C THR A 105 -22.69 11.24 -17.53
N GLY A 106 -22.32 10.67 -16.39
CA GLY A 106 -23.17 9.71 -15.72
C GLY A 106 -22.68 9.28 -14.34
N LYS A 107 -23.44 8.35 -13.77
CA LYS A 107 -23.13 7.67 -12.52
C LYS A 107 -23.15 6.16 -12.76
N PHE A 108 -22.24 5.45 -12.11
CA PHE A 108 -22.21 3.99 -12.06
C PHE A 108 -21.91 3.53 -10.63
N SER A 109 -22.39 2.37 -10.23
CA SER A 109 -22.10 1.82 -8.89
C SER A 109 -21.72 0.37 -9.04
N MET A 110 -20.62 -0.03 -8.41
CA MET A 110 -20.17 -1.42 -8.38
C MET A 110 -19.49 -1.74 -7.05
N GLU A 111 -19.51 -3.03 -6.69
CA GLU A 111 -18.71 -3.56 -5.59
C GLU A 111 -17.27 -3.76 -6.10
N VAL A 112 -16.31 -3.23 -5.38
CA VAL A 112 -14.89 -3.32 -5.74
C VAL A 112 -14.10 -4.02 -4.65
N LYS A 113 -13.11 -4.81 -5.10
CA LYS A 113 -12.18 -5.49 -4.22
C LYS A 113 -10.83 -4.82 -4.33
N LYS A 114 -10.46 -4.09 -3.28
CA LYS A 114 -9.21 -3.36 -3.23
C LYS A 114 -8.17 -4.13 -2.43
N THR A 115 -7.03 -4.34 -3.05
CA THR A 115 -5.87 -4.94 -2.38
C THR A 115 -5.16 -3.92 -1.53
N VAL A 116 -4.81 -4.29 -0.32
CA VAL A 116 -4.01 -3.47 0.60
C VAL A 116 -2.81 -4.26 1.09
N ASP A 117 -1.86 -3.53 1.68
CA ASP A 117 -0.67 -4.13 2.29
C ASP A 117 0.16 -4.97 1.31
N LYS A 118 0.55 -4.32 0.20
CA LYS A 118 1.32 -4.91 -0.90
C LYS A 118 0.66 -6.13 -1.55
N GLY A 119 -0.67 -6.15 -1.63
CA GLY A 119 -1.42 -7.22 -2.32
C GLY A 119 -1.81 -8.40 -1.43
N LYS A 120 -1.51 -8.39 -0.13
CA LYS A 120 -1.78 -9.54 0.76
C LYS A 120 -3.18 -9.55 1.36
N ARG A 121 -3.76 -8.39 1.61
CA ARG A 121 -5.07 -8.25 2.28
C ARG A 121 -6.06 -7.60 1.33
N VAL A 122 -7.35 -7.87 1.55
CA VAL A 122 -8.42 -7.38 0.68
C VAL A 122 -9.47 -6.65 1.49
N LEU A 123 -9.84 -5.48 0.98
CA LEU A 123 -10.98 -4.69 1.41
C LEU A 123 -12.06 -4.80 0.33
N VAL A 124 -13.27 -5.14 0.76
CA VAL A 124 -14.44 -5.21 -0.12
C VAL A 124 -15.33 -4.02 0.23
N MET A 125 -15.60 -3.17 -0.75
CA MET A 125 -16.39 -1.95 -0.55
C MET A 125 -17.25 -1.66 -1.78
N THR A 126 -18.33 -0.88 -1.61
CA THR A 126 -19.17 -0.46 -2.74
C THR A 126 -18.81 0.97 -3.14
N ASN A 127 -18.35 1.14 -4.37
CA ASN A 127 -17.98 2.44 -4.93
C ASN A 127 -19.10 2.99 -5.82
N ASP A 128 -19.39 4.28 -5.65
CA ASP A 128 -20.19 5.09 -6.56
C ASP A 128 -19.24 5.93 -7.43
N TYR A 129 -19.20 5.61 -8.72
CA TYR A 129 -18.43 6.30 -9.74
C TYR A 129 -19.25 7.42 -10.39
N TYR A 130 -18.67 8.61 -10.48
CA TYR A 130 -19.21 9.76 -11.19
C TYR A 130 -18.21 10.15 -12.27
N TYR A 131 -18.66 10.25 -13.52
CA TYR A 131 -17.76 10.52 -14.64
C TYR A 131 -18.34 11.56 -15.59
N THR A 132 -17.44 12.30 -16.23
CA THR A 132 -17.76 13.36 -17.20
C THR A 132 -16.58 13.61 -18.14
N ASP A 133 -16.82 14.29 -19.25
CA ASP A 133 -15.77 14.71 -20.16
C ASP A 133 -15.09 16.02 -19.72
N ILE A 134 -13.81 16.18 -20.06
CA ILE A 134 -13.10 17.45 -19.89
C ILE A 134 -13.22 18.23 -21.20
N LYS A 135 -14.07 19.27 -21.19
CA LYS A 135 -14.33 20.12 -22.37
C LYS A 135 -13.03 20.67 -22.97
N GLY A 136 -12.92 20.61 -24.29
CA GLY A 136 -11.75 21.08 -25.03
C GLY A 136 -10.54 20.13 -25.03
N THR A 137 -10.63 18.98 -24.35
CA THR A 137 -9.59 17.93 -24.37
C THR A 137 -10.17 16.58 -24.77
N PRO A 138 -9.34 15.59 -25.17
CA PRO A 138 -9.78 14.21 -25.42
C PRO A 138 -9.89 13.38 -24.12
N PHE A 139 -9.75 13.98 -22.95
CA PHE A 139 -9.74 13.28 -21.67
C PHE A 139 -11.12 13.24 -21.02
N SER A 140 -11.38 12.17 -20.28
CA SER A 140 -12.54 12.02 -19.41
C SER A 140 -12.09 11.88 -17.97
N LEU A 141 -12.82 12.49 -17.04
CA LEU A 141 -12.55 12.47 -15.60
C LEU A 141 -13.58 11.59 -14.89
N GLY A 142 -13.09 10.72 -14.01
CA GLY A 142 -13.87 9.90 -13.12
C GLY A 142 -13.54 10.19 -11.66
N VAL A 143 -14.55 10.12 -10.79
CA VAL A 143 -14.42 10.23 -9.34
C VAL A 143 -15.14 9.05 -8.72
N ALA A 144 -14.43 8.26 -7.92
CA ALA A 144 -14.97 7.16 -7.15
C ALA A 144 -15.16 7.60 -5.70
N LEU A 145 -16.37 7.40 -5.16
CA LEU A 145 -16.71 7.65 -3.76
C LEU A 145 -17.18 6.34 -3.13
N SER A 146 -16.55 5.90 -2.04
CA SER A 146 -17.02 4.73 -1.28
C SER A 146 -18.31 5.08 -0.53
N ARG A 147 -19.30 4.18 -0.58
CA ARG A 147 -20.57 4.35 0.15
C ARG A 147 -20.30 4.33 1.66
N GLY A 148 -20.94 5.24 2.39
CA GLY A 148 -20.72 5.43 3.83
C GLY A 148 -19.46 6.25 4.14
N HIS A 149 -18.38 6.05 3.41
CA HIS A 149 -17.06 6.65 3.67
C HIS A 149 -16.71 7.75 2.64
N GLY A 150 -17.43 8.88 2.69
CA GLY A 150 -17.18 10.04 1.81
C GLY A 150 -18.43 10.79 1.35
N LYS A 151 -19.63 10.26 1.62
CA LYS A 151 -20.90 10.92 1.29
C LYS A 151 -21.21 12.13 2.20
N TYR A 152 -20.78 12.04 3.45
CA TYR A 152 -20.99 13.07 4.46
C TYR A 152 -19.66 13.33 5.17
N PHE A 153 -19.45 14.58 5.57
CA PHE A 153 -18.35 14.96 6.46
C PHE A 153 -18.88 15.96 7.48
N PHE A 154 -18.23 16.00 8.64
CA PHE A 154 -18.54 16.95 9.70
C PHE A 154 -17.83 18.27 9.41
N ARG A 155 -18.53 19.39 9.60
CA ARG A 155 -18.00 20.75 9.43
C ARG A 155 -18.09 21.47 10.77
N GLY A 156 -16.99 22.05 11.22
CA GLY A 156 -16.93 22.81 12.46
C GLY A 156 -16.33 24.19 12.24
N ASN A 157 -16.47 25.08 13.23
CA ASN A 157 -15.86 26.41 13.16
C ASN A 157 -15.26 26.75 14.52
N VAL A 158 -14.07 27.32 14.51
CA VAL A 158 -13.28 27.72 15.68
C VAL A 158 -12.66 29.09 15.44
N THR A 159 -12.23 29.75 16.52
CA THR A 159 -11.45 30.98 16.38
C THR A 159 -10.07 30.68 15.80
N ILE A 160 -9.50 31.64 15.08
CA ILE A 160 -8.20 31.46 14.42
C ILE A 160 -7.10 31.35 15.49
N GLU A 161 -7.25 32.08 16.59
CA GLU A 161 -6.30 32.13 17.69
C GLU A 161 -6.21 30.78 18.41
N GLU A 162 -7.35 30.18 18.78
CA GLU A 162 -7.39 28.85 19.40
C GLU A 162 -6.84 27.77 18.46
N GLY A 163 -7.29 27.78 17.20
CA GLY A 163 -6.82 26.80 16.22
C GLY A 163 -5.33 26.90 15.95
N LEU A 164 -4.77 28.11 15.90
CA LEU A 164 -3.34 28.31 15.67
C LEU A 164 -2.50 27.87 16.88
N HIS A 165 -2.98 28.15 18.09
CA HIS A 165 -2.33 27.69 19.31
C HIS A 165 -2.19 26.16 19.32
N ASP A 166 -3.27 25.44 19.05
CA ASP A 166 -3.28 23.98 19.12
C ASP A 166 -2.56 23.31 17.94
N LEU A 167 -2.48 23.99 16.79
CA LEU A 167 -1.71 23.54 15.63
C LEU A 167 -0.20 23.70 15.82
N GLU A 168 0.24 24.59 16.72
CA GLU A 168 1.65 24.82 17.04
C GLU A 168 2.22 23.83 18.07
N HIS A 169 1.39 22.95 18.62
CA HIS A 169 1.85 21.90 19.52
C HIS A 169 2.78 20.88 18.84
N PRO A 170 3.80 20.38 19.55
CA PRO A 170 4.84 19.51 18.97
C PRO A 170 4.36 18.10 18.63
N ASP A 171 3.23 17.65 19.19
CA ASP A 171 2.62 16.34 18.87
C ASP A 171 1.84 16.37 17.55
N VAL A 172 1.55 17.57 17.02
CA VAL A 172 0.77 17.77 15.80
C VAL A 172 1.66 17.82 14.57
N SER A 173 1.23 17.12 13.53
CA SER A 173 1.83 17.14 12.20
C SER A 173 0.74 17.26 11.13
N LEU A 174 1.09 17.91 10.02
CA LEU A 174 0.23 18.02 8.84
C LEU A 174 0.78 17.16 7.70
N ALA A 175 -0.09 16.75 6.79
CA ALA A 175 0.29 16.01 5.60
C ALA A 175 1.14 16.87 4.65
N ASP A 176 2.45 16.62 4.61
CA ASP A 176 3.40 17.41 3.81
C ASP A 176 3.11 17.38 2.29
N GLU A 177 2.57 16.27 1.77
CA GLU A 177 2.27 16.12 0.35
C GLU A 177 0.92 16.76 -0.06
N TRP A 178 0.11 17.21 0.90
CA TRP A 178 -1.16 17.88 0.63
C TRP A 178 -0.95 19.37 0.38
N SER A 179 -1.73 19.94 -0.55
CA SER A 179 -1.67 21.36 -0.84
C SER A 179 -2.77 22.10 -0.08
N TYR A 180 -2.40 22.65 1.09
CA TYR A 180 -3.25 23.58 1.84
C TYR A 180 -3.13 24.99 1.25
N CYS A 181 -1.89 25.36 0.93
CA CYS A 181 -1.52 26.59 0.24
C CYS A 181 -0.66 26.25 -1.00
N ASN A 182 -0.88 26.98 -2.09
CA ASN A 182 -0.09 26.83 -3.30
C ASN A 182 1.20 27.65 -3.22
N THR A 183 2.28 26.99 -2.81
CA THR A 183 3.62 27.59 -2.68
C THR A 183 4.43 27.57 -3.98
N ASP A 184 3.99 26.84 -5.00
CA ASP A 184 4.75 26.64 -6.24
C ASP A 184 4.61 27.80 -7.24
N LEU A 185 3.53 28.58 -7.13
CA LEU A 185 3.22 29.73 -7.99
C LEU A 185 4.31 30.79 -7.96
N HIS A 186 4.83 31.09 -6.76
CA HIS A 186 5.83 32.13 -6.54
C HIS A 186 7.14 31.51 -6.05
N PRO A 187 8.29 31.80 -6.71
CA PRO A 187 9.58 31.26 -6.29
C PRO A 187 9.93 31.56 -4.82
N GLU A 188 9.45 32.70 -4.31
CA GLU A 188 9.65 33.15 -2.93
C GLU A 188 8.99 32.22 -1.92
N HIS A 189 7.88 31.55 -2.25
CA HIS A 189 7.15 30.70 -1.29
C HIS A 189 7.60 29.23 -1.30
N ARG A 190 8.45 28.82 -2.25
CA ARG A 190 8.85 27.41 -2.44
C ARG A 190 9.62 26.80 -1.27
N HIS A 191 10.24 27.63 -0.44
CA HIS A 191 11.01 27.18 0.71
C HIS A 191 10.14 27.00 1.97
N LEU A 192 8.88 27.47 1.94
CA LEU A 192 7.98 27.40 3.08
C LEU A 192 7.39 26.01 3.21
N SER A 193 7.34 25.50 4.43
CA SER A 193 6.49 24.35 4.77
C SER A 193 5.01 24.69 4.66
N GLN A 194 4.15 23.69 4.51
CA GLN A 194 2.69 23.91 4.46
C GLN A 194 2.18 24.57 5.76
N LEU A 195 2.73 24.20 6.92
CA LEU A 195 2.38 24.80 8.20
C LEU A 195 2.76 26.29 8.25
N GLU A 196 3.97 26.65 7.82
CA GLU A 196 4.42 28.06 7.76
C GLU A 196 3.58 28.88 6.78
N ALA A 197 3.23 28.31 5.63
CA ALA A 197 2.36 28.93 4.64
C ALA A 197 0.97 29.23 5.23
N ILE A 198 0.38 28.29 5.98
CA ILE A 198 -0.89 28.50 6.69
C ILE A 198 -0.75 29.63 7.72
N LYS A 199 0.36 29.68 8.48
CA LYS A 199 0.61 30.75 9.47
C LYS A 199 0.67 32.13 8.82
N LEU A 200 1.35 32.27 7.68
CA LEU A 200 1.46 33.53 6.95
C LEU A 200 0.11 33.97 6.38
N TYR A 201 -0.66 33.02 5.84
CA TYR A 201 -2.01 33.23 5.34
C TYR A 201 -2.96 33.73 6.45
N LEU A 202 -3.00 33.04 7.60
CA LEU A 202 -3.88 33.39 8.72
C LEU A 202 -3.52 34.74 9.36
N ARG A 203 -2.23 35.11 9.38
CA ARG A 203 -1.77 36.42 9.88
C ARG A 203 -1.99 37.57 8.89
N GLY A 204 -2.46 37.29 7.67
CA GLY A 204 -2.68 38.29 6.63
C GLY A 204 -1.41 38.97 6.12
N LYS A 205 -0.24 38.36 6.33
CA LYS A 205 1.06 38.96 5.99
C LYS A 205 1.37 38.88 4.49
N GLU A 206 0.81 37.91 3.78
CA GLU A 206 1.07 37.67 2.35
C GLU A 206 -0.23 37.45 1.56
N PRO A 207 -0.82 38.50 0.95
CA PRO A 207 -2.07 38.37 0.18
C PRO A 207 -1.89 37.62 -1.16
N LEU A 208 -0.65 37.39 -1.59
CA LEU A 208 -0.32 36.66 -2.82
C LEU A 208 -0.39 35.13 -2.66
N LEU A 209 -0.46 34.63 -1.42
CA LEU A 209 -0.51 33.21 -1.15
C LEU A 209 -1.95 32.68 -1.32
N GLN A 210 -2.16 31.87 -2.36
CA GLN A 210 -3.45 31.24 -2.62
C GLN A 210 -3.60 29.97 -1.77
N CYS A 211 -4.52 29.98 -0.80
CA CYS A 211 -4.81 28.85 0.07
C CYS A 211 -6.28 28.42 0.01
N ASP A 212 -6.55 27.14 0.31
CA ASP A 212 -7.91 26.63 0.49
C ASP A 212 -8.42 27.00 1.89
N LYS A 213 -9.23 28.06 1.94
CA LYS A 213 -9.83 28.55 3.18
C LYS A 213 -10.71 27.49 3.87
N GLU A 214 -11.44 26.67 3.11
CA GLU A 214 -12.33 25.67 3.72
C GLU A 214 -11.51 24.57 4.39
N LEU A 215 -10.48 24.06 3.71
CA LEU A 215 -9.60 23.04 4.29
C LEU A 215 -8.88 23.56 5.54
N ILE A 216 -8.33 24.78 5.49
CA ILE A 216 -7.63 25.37 6.65
C ILE A 216 -8.57 25.52 7.85
N GLN A 217 -9.81 25.97 7.64
CA GLN A 217 -10.79 26.06 8.73
C GLN A 217 -11.07 24.71 9.37
N GLU A 218 -11.19 23.64 8.57
CA GLU A 218 -11.38 22.28 9.09
C GLU A 218 -10.14 21.74 9.80
N VAL A 219 -8.93 22.07 9.34
CA VAL A 219 -7.68 21.70 10.04
C VAL A 219 -7.63 22.35 11.41
N LEU A 220 -7.96 23.65 11.50
CA LEU A 220 -8.00 24.36 12.78
C LEU A 220 -9.05 23.74 13.71
N PHE A 221 -10.23 23.41 13.19
CA PHE A 221 -11.27 22.72 13.96
C PHE A 221 -10.80 21.36 14.48
N ASP A 222 -10.20 20.54 13.62
CA ASP A 222 -9.65 19.23 13.98
C ASP A 222 -8.54 19.36 15.03
N ALA A 223 -7.69 20.39 14.94
CA ALA A 223 -6.62 20.65 15.90
C ALA A 223 -7.18 20.90 17.31
N VAL A 224 -8.19 21.76 17.43
CA VAL A 224 -8.84 22.11 18.71
C VAL A 224 -9.60 20.93 19.30
N VAL A 225 -10.39 20.23 18.50
CA VAL A 225 -11.19 19.08 18.98
C VAL A 225 -10.31 17.94 19.46
N SER A 226 -9.15 17.74 18.81
CA SER A 226 -8.21 16.68 19.19
C SER A 226 -7.23 17.08 20.30
N ALA A 227 -7.12 18.37 20.67
CA ALA A 227 -6.17 18.85 21.68
C ALA A 227 -6.28 18.14 23.05
N PRO A 228 -7.48 17.83 23.61
CA PRO A 228 -7.58 17.14 24.90
C PRO A 228 -6.92 15.75 24.93
N ILE A 229 -6.67 15.12 23.77
CA ILE A 229 -6.06 13.80 23.70
C ILE A 229 -4.60 13.80 24.15
N GLU A 230 -3.90 14.92 23.97
CA GLU A 230 -2.51 15.10 24.38
C GLU A 230 -2.38 14.97 25.89
N ALA A 231 -3.22 15.67 26.64
CA ALA A 231 -3.25 15.63 28.10
C ALA A 231 -3.60 14.21 28.60
N TYR A 232 -4.56 13.55 27.95
CA TYR A 232 -4.93 12.17 28.27
C TYR A 232 -3.77 11.20 28.07
N TRP A 233 -3.13 11.19 26.90
CA TRP A 233 -1.98 10.32 26.64
C TRP A 233 -0.79 10.62 27.54
N THR A 234 -0.52 11.90 27.83
CA THR A 234 0.55 12.31 28.73
C THR A 234 0.29 11.80 30.15
N SER A 235 -0.96 11.89 30.64
CA SER A 235 -1.32 11.33 31.96
C SER A 235 -1.11 9.81 32.02
N LEU A 236 -1.44 9.08 30.95
CA LEU A 236 -1.21 7.64 30.85
C LEU A 236 0.29 7.30 30.78
N ALA A 237 1.08 8.10 30.08
CA ALA A 237 2.53 7.93 29.99
C ALA A 237 3.22 8.14 31.35
N LEU A 238 2.73 9.10 32.14
CA LEU A 238 3.22 9.37 33.50
C LEU A 238 2.74 8.32 34.51
N ASN A 239 1.58 7.71 34.28
CA ASN A 239 1.00 6.71 35.17
C ASN A 239 1.72 5.34 35.05
N LYS A 240 2.85 5.21 35.72
CA LYS A 240 3.67 3.97 35.74
C LYS A 240 2.94 2.74 36.31
N SER A 241 1.88 2.91 37.11
CA SER A 241 1.15 1.79 37.71
C SER A 241 0.20 1.09 36.73
N GLU A 242 -0.40 1.83 35.79
CA GLU A 242 -1.26 1.27 34.72
C GLU A 242 -0.44 0.68 33.57
N ASN A 243 0.77 1.16 33.34
CA ASN A 243 1.64 0.74 32.23
C ASN A 243 2.97 0.13 32.71
N SER A 244 2.90 -0.71 33.75
CA SER A 244 4.07 -1.33 34.39
C SER A 244 4.95 -2.14 33.43
N ASP A 245 4.34 -2.74 32.41
CA ASP A 245 5.01 -3.59 31.40
C ASP A 245 5.59 -2.80 30.20
N LYS A 246 5.32 -1.48 30.08
CA LYS A 246 5.72 -0.64 28.92
C LYS A 246 5.46 -1.30 27.55
N GLY A 247 4.30 -1.94 27.42
CA GLY A 247 3.96 -2.74 26.24
C GLY A 247 3.56 -1.92 25.01
N VAL A 248 2.93 -0.76 25.24
CA VAL A 248 2.52 0.18 24.19
C VAL A 248 3.63 1.19 23.96
N GLU A 249 4.04 1.37 22.71
CA GLU A 249 5.17 2.22 22.33
C GLU A 249 4.70 3.57 21.78
N VAL A 250 3.67 3.58 20.92
CA VAL A 250 3.18 4.77 20.20
C VAL A 250 1.66 4.79 20.23
N ALA A 251 1.07 5.97 20.47
CA ALA A 251 -0.32 6.27 20.14
C ALA A 251 -0.35 7.29 19.00
N PHE A 252 -1.28 7.10 18.07
CA PHE A 252 -1.44 8.00 16.95
C PHE A 252 -2.91 8.22 16.62
N LEU A 253 -3.22 9.41 16.15
CA LEU A 253 -4.52 9.83 15.66
C LEU A 253 -4.33 10.50 14.32
N GLY A 254 -5.24 10.26 13.39
CA GLY A 254 -5.28 10.97 12.12
C GLY A 254 -6.70 11.35 11.77
N THR A 255 -6.86 12.56 11.27
CA THR A 255 -8.15 13.11 10.87
C THR A 255 -8.28 13.15 9.35
N ARG A 256 -9.50 13.43 8.87
CA ARG A 256 -9.80 13.51 7.45
C ARG A 256 -9.05 14.66 6.72
N THR A 257 -8.58 15.67 7.45
CA THR A 257 -7.93 16.88 6.91
C THR A 257 -6.42 16.73 6.72
N GLY A 258 -5.87 15.56 7.04
CA GLY A 258 -4.42 15.31 7.01
C GLY A 258 -3.70 15.78 8.26
N LEU A 259 -4.43 16.14 9.33
CA LEU A 259 -3.86 16.38 10.65
C LEU A 259 -3.60 15.04 11.34
N SER A 260 -2.41 14.89 11.91
CA SER A 260 -2.04 13.74 12.73
C SER A 260 -1.43 14.16 14.06
N ARG A 261 -1.82 13.47 15.13
CA ARG A 261 -1.22 13.58 16.46
C ARG A 261 -0.49 12.30 16.81
N ILE A 262 0.74 12.40 17.28
CA ILE A 262 1.57 11.25 17.66
C ILE A 262 2.12 11.48 19.05
N ASN A 263 1.94 10.50 19.93
CA ASN A 263 2.58 10.49 21.24
C ASN A 263 3.38 9.20 21.45
N LEU A 264 4.57 9.36 22.04
CA LEU A 264 5.51 8.28 22.30
C LEU A 264 5.51 7.96 23.80
N PHE A 265 5.18 6.72 24.14
CA PHE A 265 5.26 6.23 25.53
C PHE A 265 6.65 5.74 25.92
N VAL A 266 7.51 5.52 24.93
CA VAL A 266 8.92 5.15 25.09
C VAL A 266 9.78 6.17 24.33
N GLY A 267 11.05 6.33 24.74
CA GLY A 267 11.97 7.23 24.03
C GLY A 267 12.13 6.80 22.56
N ALA A 268 12.32 7.77 21.64
CA ALA A 268 12.40 7.49 20.20
C ALA A 268 13.49 6.46 19.82
N GLU A 269 14.57 6.36 20.60
CA GLU A 269 15.63 5.38 20.41
C GLU A 269 15.24 3.96 20.83
N GLN A 270 14.25 3.81 21.71
CA GLN A 270 13.77 2.54 22.26
C GLN A 270 12.62 1.93 21.46
N LEU A 271 12.18 2.60 20.38
CA LEU A 271 11.13 2.10 19.51
C LEU A 271 11.57 0.84 18.80
N THR A 272 10.75 -0.20 18.87
CA THR A 272 11.02 -1.47 18.17
C THR A 272 10.97 -1.28 16.65
N ASN A 273 10.10 -0.38 16.17
CA ASN A 273 10.06 0.04 14.77
C ASN A 273 10.36 1.53 14.66
N GLN A 274 11.62 1.86 14.33
CA GLN A 274 12.07 3.24 14.18
C GLN A 274 11.53 3.91 12.91
N ASP A 275 11.10 3.16 11.90
CA ASP A 275 10.63 3.70 10.62
C ASP A 275 9.12 4.00 10.61
N PHE A 276 8.40 3.57 11.64
CA PHE A 276 6.95 3.75 11.74
C PHE A 276 6.56 5.24 11.73
N LEU A 277 5.59 5.59 10.88
CA LEU A 277 5.09 6.96 10.67
C LEU A 277 6.16 7.97 10.21
N LYS A 278 7.31 7.51 9.72
CA LYS A 278 8.33 8.36 9.08
C LYS A 278 8.15 8.39 7.57
N ALA A 279 8.78 9.36 6.90
CA ALA A 279 8.72 9.55 5.45
C ALA A 279 9.15 8.32 4.60
N GLY A 280 9.89 7.37 5.19
CA GLY A 280 10.23 6.10 4.54
C GLY A 280 9.05 5.14 4.41
N ASP A 281 8.08 5.20 5.33
CA ASP A 281 6.91 4.33 5.39
C ASP A 281 5.70 4.96 4.69
N LYS A 282 5.76 4.99 3.35
CA LYS A 282 4.74 5.60 2.49
C LYS A 282 3.33 5.03 2.67
N GLU A 283 3.16 3.82 3.20
CA GLU A 283 1.83 3.23 3.39
C GLU A 283 1.14 3.75 4.65
N ASN A 284 1.89 4.15 5.68
CA ASN A 284 1.34 4.56 6.97
C ASN A 284 1.31 6.08 7.20
N ILE A 285 1.78 6.87 6.23
CA ILE A 285 1.69 8.34 6.22
C ILE A 285 0.58 8.83 5.28
N PHE A 286 0.17 10.09 5.47
CA PHE A 286 -0.69 10.78 4.52
C PHE A 286 0.12 11.15 3.27
N ASN A 287 -0.23 10.57 2.13
CA ASN A 287 0.37 10.91 0.84
C ASN A 287 -0.63 11.70 -0.02
N ALA A 288 -0.14 12.25 -1.13
CA ALA A 288 -0.99 12.88 -2.14
C ALA A 288 -2.04 11.90 -2.72
N ASP A 289 -1.71 10.61 -2.78
CA ASP A 289 -2.52 9.61 -3.47
C ASP A 289 -3.53 8.90 -2.55
N HIS A 290 -3.18 8.68 -1.28
CA HIS A 290 -3.98 7.89 -0.34
C HIS A 290 -3.85 8.31 1.14
N PHE A 291 -4.87 7.95 1.93
CA PHE A 291 -4.85 7.96 3.39
C PHE A 291 -4.00 6.79 3.95
N PRO A 292 -3.45 6.91 5.17
CA PRO A 292 -2.70 5.84 5.81
C PRO A 292 -3.42 4.49 5.81
N LEU A 293 -2.68 3.40 5.68
CA LEU A 293 -3.20 2.02 5.63
C LEU A 293 -4.05 1.69 6.87
N TRP A 294 -3.57 2.02 8.07
CA TRP A 294 -4.30 1.80 9.32
C TRP A 294 -5.64 2.56 9.34
N TYR A 295 -5.69 3.77 8.78
CA TYR A 295 -6.92 4.54 8.66
C TYR A 295 -7.87 3.87 7.67
N ARG A 296 -7.41 3.59 6.45
CA ARG A 296 -8.21 2.91 5.41
C ARG A 296 -8.81 1.59 5.91
N ARG A 297 -8.03 0.76 6.61
CA ARG A 297 -8.52 -0.51 7.15
C ARG A 297 -9.53 -0.32 8.28
N ALA A 298 -9.29 0.62 9.18
CA ALA A 298 -10.17 0.89 10.32
C ALA A 298 -11.51 1.51 9.89
N ALA A 299 -11.51 2.31 8.82
CA ALA A 299 -12.71 2.95 8.29
C ALA A 299 -13.76 1.95 7.81
N GLU A 300 -13.34 0.86 7.17
CA GLU A 300 -14.21 -0.20 6.63
C GLU A 300 -14.71 -1.19 7.71
N GLN A 301 -14.22 -1.06 8.94
CA GLN A 301 -14.73 -1.86 10.06
C GLN A 301 -15.89 -1.16 10.77
N ILE A 302 -16.67 -1.97 11.49
CA ILE A 302 -17.79 -1.49 12.29
C ILE A 302 -17.25 -0.62 13.45
N PRO A 303 -17.89 0.50 13.79
CA PRO A 303 -17.53 1.30 14.95
C PRO A 303 -17.37 0.45 16.22
N GLY A 304 -16.30 0.69 16.97
CA GLY A 304 -15.99 -0.04 18.20
C GLY A 304 -15.25 -1.37 18.00
N SER A 305 -15.01 -1.78 16.75
CA SER A 305 -14.10 -2.89 16.46
C SER A 305 -12.67 -2.40 16.22
N PHE A 306 -11.70 -3.26 16.53
CA PHE A 306 -10.28 -2.97 16.37
C PHE A 306 -9.69 -3.84 15.25
N VAL A 307 -8.94 -3.21 14.35
CA VAL A 307 -8.12 -3.89 13.35
C VAL A 307 -6.73 -4.08 13.91
N TYR A 308 -6.35 -5.34 14.12
CA TYR A 308 -4.99 -5.73 14.46
C TYR A 308 -4.22 -6.07 13.19
N SER A 309 -2.98 -5.61 13.11
CA SER A 309 -2.13 -5.83 11.95
C SER A 309 -0.67 -5.92 12.34
N ILE A 310 0.03 -6.83 11.70
CA ILE A 310 1.49 -6.98 11.79
C ILE A 310 2.06 -6.49 10.46
N PRO A 311 3.02 -5.55 10.47
CA PRO A 311 3.58 -5.01 9.25
C PRO A 311 4.41 -6.09 8.55
N PHE A 312 4.16 -6.35 7.28
CA PHE A 312 4.91 -7.36 6.54
C PHE A 312 6.32 -6.89 6.22
N SER A 313 7.31 -7.52 6.85
CA SER A 313 8.71 -7.38 6.45
C SER A 313 8.99 -8.35 5.29
N THR A 314 9.33 -7.82 4.12
CA THR A 314 9.68 -8.62 2.92
C THR A 314 11.10 -9.18 2.98
N GLY A 315 11.79 -9.03 4.11
CA GLY A 315 13.13 -9.56 4.34
C GLY A 315 13.12 -10.70 5.34
N THR A 316 13.82 -11.79 5.01
CA THR A 316 14.03 -12.98 5.84
C THR A 316 14.77 -12.70 7.16
N VAL A 317 15.27 -11.49 7.39
CA VAL A 317 16.23 -11.21 8.45
C VAL A 317 15.61 -10.54 9.67
N ASN A 318 14.49 -9.81 9.56
CA ASN A 318 13.82 -9.19 10.71
C ASN A 318 12.29 -9.23 10.52
N LYS A 319 11.64 -10.27 11.05
CA LYS A 319 10.17 -10.25 11.27
C LYS A 319 9.86 -9.08 12.21
N SER A 320 8.73 -8.42 11.97
CA SER A 320 8.33 -7.25 12.74
C SER A 320 7.83 -7.67 14.12
N ASN A 321 8.50 -7.16 15.17
CA ASN A 321 8.14 -7.45 16.56
C ASN A 321 7.08 -6.48 17.11
N VAL A 322 6.23 -5.93 16.23
CA VAL A 322 5.23 -4.92 16.57
C VAL A 322 3.86 -5.28 16.01
N VAL A 323 2.83 -4.97 16.79
CA VAL A 323 1.42 -5.09 16.39
C VAL A 323 0.80 -3.70 16.42
N THR A 324 0.12 -3.34 15.35
CA THR A 324 -0.64 -2.11 15.24
C THR A 324 -2.12 -2.42 15.39
N ALA A 325 -2.76 -1.80 16.37
CA ALA A 325 -4.20 -1.84 16.57
C ALA A 325 -4.80 -0.49 16.18
N SER A 326 -5.85 -0.49 15.36
CA SER A 326 -6.50 0.75 14.88
C SER A 326 -8.02 0.63 14.86
N THR A 327 -8.70 1.73 15.11
CA THR A 327 -10.17 1.83 15.06
C THR A 327 -10.59 3.18 14.48
N SER A 328 -11.74 3.20 13.81
CA SER A 328 -12.30 4.43 13.25
C SER A 328 -13.30 5.06 14.20
N ILE A 329 -13.28 6.38 14.26
CA ILE A 329 -14.22 7.20 15.01
C ILE A 329 -15.29 7.64 14.04
N GLN A 330 -16.51 7.15 14.27
CA GLN A 330 -17.70 7.53 13.52
C GLN A 330 -18.61 8.34 14.43
N LEU A 331 -19.03 9.51 13.96
CA LEU A 331 -20.04 10.30 14.66
C LEU A 331 -21.42 9.89 14.13
N LEU A 332 -22.34 9.60 15.04
CA LEU A 332 -23.73 9.30 14.70
C LEU A 332 -24.55 10.59 14.80
N ASP A 333 -25.04 11.06 13.67
CA ASP A 333 -25.96 12.20 13.57
C ASP A 333 -27.25 11.76 12.87
N GLU A 334 -28.28 11.49 13.67
CA GLU A 334 -29.59 10.92 13.27
C GLU A 334 -29.49 9.64 12.43
N ARG A 335 -29.43 9.80 11.09
CA ARG A 335 -29.37 8.72 10.08
C ARG A 335 -28.05 8.74 9.28
N LYS A 336 -27.09 9.57 9.65
CA LYS A 336 -25.81 9.74 8.98
C LYS A 336 -24.68 9.36 9.93
N SER A 337 -23.68 8.65 9.41
CA SER A 337 -22.53 8.18 10.18
C SER A 337 -21.21 8.47 9.45
N PRO A 338 -20.75 9.75 9.38
CA PRO A 338 -19.44 10.07 8.81
C PRO A 338 -18.30 9.54 9.69
N VAL A 339 -17.27 9.00 9.05
CA VAL A 339 -15.96 8.75 9.69
C VAL A 339 -15.23 10.08 9.80
N VAL A 340 -14.85 10.47 11.02
CA VAL A 340 -14.17 11.77 11.28
C VAL A 340 -12.67 11.63 11.46
N ALA A 341 -12.25 10.57 12.16
CA ALA A 341 -10.86 10.30 12.48
C ALA A 341 -10.66 8.79 12.64
N ALA A 342 -9.40 8.37 12.66
CA ALA A 342 -9.01 7.07 13.13
C ALA A 342 -7.92 7.21 14.20
N VAL A 343 -7.97 6.33 15.19
CA VAL A 343 -7.03 6.27 16.29
C VAL A 343 -6.41 4.89 16.33
N GLY A 344 -5.14 4.82 16.70
CA GLY A 344 -4.46 3.55 16.85
C GLY A 344 -3.31 3.61 17.82
N ILE A 345 -2.85 2.42 18.18
CA ILE A 345 -1.69 2.20 19.03
C ILE A 345 -0.77 1.18 18.39
N GLN A 346 0.52 1.37 18.58
CA GLN A 346 1.55 0.39 18.29
C GLN A 346 2.04 -0.21 19.61
N MET A 347 2.10 -1.52 19.67
CA MET A 347 2.56 -2.27 20.84
C MET A 347 3.54 -3.35 20.44
N LYS A 348 4.36 -3.79 21.39
CA LYS A 348 5.26 -4.93 21.22
C LYS A 348 4.46 -6.21 21.01
N LEU A 349 4.91 -7.04 20.06
CA LEU A 349 4.29 -8.33 19.77
C LEU A 349 4.24 -9.24 21.01
N GLU A 350 5.34 -9.32 21.75
CA GLU A 350 5.44 -10.12 22.98
C GLU A 350 4.41 -9.70 24.04
N PHE A 351 4.21 -8.38 24.20
CA PHE A 351 3.22 -7.84 25.14
C PHE A 351 1.79 -8.22 24.72
N PHE A 352 1.49 -8.09 23.43
CA PHE A 352 0.19 -8.46 22.88
C PHE A 352 -0.09 -9.96 23.06
N GLN A 353 0.88 -10.82 22.74
CA GLN A 353 0.76 -12.27 22.88
C GLN A 353 0.55 -12.67 24.35
N ARG A 354 1.32 -12.11 25.29
CA ARG A 354 1.13 -12.37 26.73
C ARG A 354 -0.29 -12.00 27.19
N LYS A 355 -0.82 -10.86 26.73
CA LYS A 355 -2.19 -10.44 27.05
C LYS A 355 -3.22 -11.38 26.43
N PHE A 356 -3.02 -11.82 25.19
CA PHE A 356 -3.88 -12.79 24.53
C PHE A 356 -3.92 -14.12 25.29
N TRP A 357 -2.77 -14.70 25.63
CA TRP A 357 -2.70 -15.95 26.40
C TRP A 357 -3.29 -15.83 27.81
N THR A 358 -3.14 -14.66 28.45
CA THR A 358 -3.81 -14.40 29.73
C THR A 358 -5.33 -14.37 29.58
N ALA A 359 -5.82 -13.78 28.49
CA ALA A 359 -7.25 -13.71 28.19
C ALA A 359 -7.83 -15.07 27.79
N SER A 360 -7.11 -15.89 27.01
CA SER A 360 -7.55 -17.24 26.62
C SER A 360 -7.69 -18.19 27.81
N ARG A 361 -6.96 -17.94 28.90
CA ARG A 361 -7.08 -18.66 30.18
C ARG A 361 -8.33 -18.27 30.98
N GLN A 362 -8.89 -17.09 30.74
CA GLN A 362 -10.04 -16.58 31.48
C GLN A 362 -11.34 -17.12 30.85
N CYS A 363 -11.80 -18.28 31.32
CA CYS A 363 -13.06 -18.88 30.90
C CYS A 363 -14.26 -18.06 31.38
N ALA A 364 -15.17 -17.67 30.48
CA ALA A 364 -16.41 -16.94 30.80
C ALA A 364 -17.58 -17.85 31.21
N SER A 365 -17.34 -19.13 31.52
CA SER A 365 -18.39 -20.08 31.90
C SER A 365 -18.78 -19.91 33.37
N LEU A 366 -20.09 -19.92 33.65
CA LEU A 366 -20.69 -19.88 34.99
C LEU A 366 -20.18 -21.00 35.93
N ASP A 367 -19.68 -22.12 35.37
CA ASP A 367 -19.19 -23.29 36.12
C ASP A 367 -17.65 -23.38 36.20
N GLY A 368 -16.92 -22.39 35.67
CA GLY A 368 -15.45 -22.31 35.79
C GLY A 368 -14.65 -23.43 35.09
N LYS A 369 -15.28 -24.34 34.35
CA LYS A 369 -14.61 -25.37 33.53
C LYS A 369 -14.70 -25.04 32.04
N CYS A 370 -13.55 -24.77 31.43
CA CYS A 370 -13.42 -24.80 29.97
C CYS A 370 -13.34 -26.24 29.48
N SER A 371 -14.06 -26.58 28.41
CA SER A 371 -13.96 -27.89 27.74
C SER A 371 -12.69 -28.05 26.91
N ILE A 372 -12.11 -26.93 26.46
CA ILE A 372 -10.89 -26.87 25.66
C ILE A 372 -10.08 -25.68 26.19
N SER A 373 -8.84 -25.90 26.58
CA SER A 373 -7.92 -24.85 27.02
C SER A 373 -6.71 -24.78 26.08
N CYS A 374 -6.25 -23.57 25.78
CA CYS A 374 -4.99 -23.38 25.05
C CYS A 374 -3.74 -23.68 25.90
N ASP A 375 -3.91 -24.03 27.19
CA ASP A 375 -2.81 -24.54 28.01
C ASP A 375 -2.63 -26.07 27.86
N ASP A 376 -3.58 -26.78 27.25
CA ASP A 376 -3.43 -28.21 27.02
C ASP A 376 -2.46 -28.46 25.86
N GLU A 377 -1.41 -29.25 26.09
CA GLU A 377 -0.39 -29.61 25.08
C GLU A 377 -0.97 -30.38 23.87
N THR A 378 -2.24 -30.76 23.92
CA THR A 378 -2.94 -31.48 22.85
C THR A 378 -3.67 -30.57 21.86
N VAL A 379 -3.75 -29.26 22.16
CA VAL A 379 -4.53 -28.29 21.38
C VAL A 379 -3.65 -27.11 20.98
N ASN A 380 -3.48 -26.91 19.68
CA ASN A 380 -2.77 -25.75 19.15
C ASN A 380 -3.73 -24.57 18.98
N CYS A 381 -3.45 -23.46 19.65
CA CYS A 381 -4.28 -22.25 19.55
C CYS A 381 -3.66 -21.17 18.65
N TYR A 382 -4.49 -20.56 17.80
CA TYR A 382 -4.09 -19.50 16.87
C TYR A 382 -5.02 -18.31 16.99
N LEU A 383 -4.46 -17.10 16.92
CA LEU A 383 -5.21 -15.88 16.63
C LEU A 383 -4.97 -15.48 15.18
N ILE A 384 -6.01 -15.46 14.37
CA ILE A 384 -5.94 -15.08 12.95
C ILE A 384 -6.71 -13.78 12.69
N ASP A 385 -6.22 -12.97 11.75
CA ASP A 385 -6.92 -11.78 11.30
C ASP A 385 -8.08 -12.10 10.35
N ASN A 386 -8.88 -11.09 10.00
CA ASN A 386 -10.02 -11.22 9.10
C ASN A 386 -9.63 -11.63 7.66
N ASN A 387 -8.34 -11.62 7.32
CA ASN A 387 -7.82 -12.07 6.03
C ASN A 387 -7.07 -13.42 6.11
N GLY A 388 -7.05 -14.07 7.29
CA GLY A 388 -6.45 -15.37 7.50
C GLY A 388 -4.94 -15.35 7.77
N PHE A 389 -4.37 -14.23 8.21
CA PHE A 389 -2.97 -14.16 8.65
C PHE A 389 -2.85 -14.37 10.15
N ILE A 390 -1.82 -15.10 10.57
CA ILE A 390 -1.58 -15.41 11.99
C ILE A 390 -1.03 -14.18 12.71
N LEU A 391 -1.72 -13.74 13.76
CA LEU A 391 -1.30 -12.69 14.69
C LEU A 391 -0.60 -13.27 15.92
N VAL A 392 -1.11 -14.38 16.45
CA VAL A 392 -0.55 -15.09 17.61
C VAL A 392 -0.55 -16.59 17.33
N SER A 393 0.59 -17.23 17.60
CA SER A 393 0.79 -18.68 17.60
C SER A 393 1.73 -19.01 18.76
N GLU A 394 1.71 -20.25 19.23
CA GLU A 394 2.72 -20.78 20.17
C GLU A 394 4.12 -20.74 19.56
N ASP A 395 4.20 -21.04 18.26
CA ASP A 395 5.43 -20.89 17.48
C ASP A 395 5.52 -19.47 16.88
N TYR A 396 6.39 -18.66 17.48
CA TYR A 396 6.67 -17.30 17.05
C TYR A 396 7.11 -17.22 15.58
N THR A 397 7.69 -18.28 15.03
CA THR A 397 8.15 -18.30 13.63
C THR A 397 6.99 -18.29 12.65
N GLN A 398 5.77 -18.66 13.04
CA GLN A 398 4.58 -18.69 12.18
C GLN A 398 3.84 -17.35 12.17
N THR A 399 4.22 -16.41 13.04
CA THR A 399 3.56 -15.10 13.13
C THR A 399 3.77 -14.31 11.83
N GLY A 400 2.68 -13.77 11.30
CA GLY A 400 2.63 -13.03 10.03
C GLY A 400 2.52 -13.91 8.78
N ASP A 401 2.57 -15.24 8.91
CA ASP A 401 2.38 -16.14 7.78
C ASP A 401 0.90 -16.41 7.54
N PHE A 402 0.55 -16.88 6.32
CA PHE A 402 -0.83 -17.17 5.99
C PHE A 402 -1.26 -18.48 6.66
N PHE A 403 -2.40 -18.48 7.34
CA PHE A 403 -2.87 -19.63 8.12
C PHE A 403 -3.04 -20.89 7.26
N GLY A 404 -3.44 -20.76 6.00
CA GLY A 404 -3.55 -21.91 5.09
C GLY A 404 -2.22 -22.50 4.62
N GLU A 405 -1.10 -21.78 4.75
CA GLU A 405 0.24 -22.34 4.50
C GLU A 405 0.71 -23.21 5.67
N VAL A 406 0.32 -22.84 6.89
CA VAL A 406 0.67 -23.58 8.12
C VAL A 406 -0.31 -24.73 8.37
N GLU A 407 -1.62 -24.45 8.30
CA GLU A 407 -2.73 -25.35 8.65
C GLU A 407 -3.76 -25.44 7.51
N GLY A 408 -3.32 -25.94 6.35
CA GLY A 408 -4.14 -26.02 5.14
C GLY A 408 -5.43 -26.85 5.29
N ALA A 409 -5.40 -27.94 6.06
CA ALA A 409 -6.57 -28.78 6.29
C ALA A 409 -7.68 -28.04 7.06
N VAL A 410 -7.29 -27.32 8.12
CA VAL A 410 -8.21 -26.51 8.93
C VAL A 410 -8.76 -25.34 8.12
N MET A 411 -7.90 -24.65 7.36
CA MET A 411 -8.36 -23.55 6.50
C MET A 411 -9.35 -24.02 5.44
N ASN A 412 -9.12 -25.19 4.81
CA ASN A 412 -10.07 -25.75 3.86
C ASN A 412 -11.41 -26.09 4.53
N LYS A 413 -11.39 -26.61 5.76
CA LYS A 413 -12.62 -26.85 6.53
C LYS A 413 -13.37 -25.54 6.81
N LEU A 414 -12.67 -24.49 7.24
CA LEU A 414 -13.26 -23.15 7.47
C LEU A 414 -13.89 -22.56 6.20
N LEU A 415 -13.32 -22.83 5.02
CA LEU A 415 -13.92 -22.49 3.73
C LEU A 415 -15.20 -23.28 3.46
N THR A 416 -15.20 -24.60 3.67
CA THR A 416 -16.40 -25.42 3.47
C THR A 416 -17.54 -25.09 4.43
N MET A 417 -17.21 -24.63 5.64
CA MET A 417 -18.17 -24.19 6.66
C MET A 417 -18.69 -22.76 6.40
N GLY A 418 -18.07 -22.02 5.49
CA GLY A 418 -18.45 -20.65 5.15
C GLY A 418 -17.92 -19.58 6.12
N SER A 419 -17.10 -19.94 7.12
CA SER A 419 -16.45 -18.98 8.03
C SER A 419 -15.45 -18.09 7.30
N PHE A 420 -14.81 -18.61 6.26
CA PHE A 420 -13.96 -17.87 5.33
C PHE A 420 -14.47 -18.01 3.91
N LYS A 421 -14.29 -16.94 3.13
CA LYS A 421 -14.57 -16.89 1.69
C LYS A 421 -13.27 -16.69 0.94
N ARG A 422 -13.04 -17.55 -0.06
CA ARG A 422 -11.95 -17.39 -1.03
C ARG A 422 -12.38 -16.38 -2.11
N ILE A 423 -11.52 -15.42 -2.37
CA ILE A 423 -11.67 -14.38 -3.39
C ILE A 423 -10.49 -14.51 -4.36
N THR A 424 -10.75 -14.56 -5.66
CA THR A 424 -9.70 -14.49 -6.67
C THR A 424 -9.42 -13.03 -7.03
N LEU A 425 -8.15 -12.67 -7.06
CA LEU A 425 -7.67 -11.35 -7.45
C LEU A 425 -6.75 -11.46 -8.64
N TYR A 426 -6.75 -10.39 -9.45
CA TYR A 426 -5.94 -10.28 -10.66
C TYR A 426 -5.01 -9.08 -10.55
N ASP A 427 -3.74 -9.27 -10.89
CA ASP A 427 -2.75 -8.21 -11.08
C ASP A 427 -2.19 -8.28 -12.50
N TYR A 428 -2.77 -7.47 -13.39
CA TYR A 428 -2.39 -7.28 -14.79
C TYR A 428 -1.15 -6.38 -14.97
N GLN A 429 -0.64 -5.80 -13.88
CA GLN A 429 0.56 -4.95 -13.91
C GLN A 429 1.76 -5.66 -13.25
N ALA A 430 1.70 -6.96 -13.02
CA ALA A 430 2.77 -7.70 -12.38
C ALA A 430 4.00 -7.84 -13.30
N MET A 431 5.17 -8.03 -12.69
CA MET A 431 6.42 -8.28 -13.40
C MET A 431 6.90 -9.67 -12.98
N CYS A 432 6.84 -10.63 -13.89
CA CYS A 432 7.26 -12.01 -13.65
C CYS A 432 8.67 -12.23 -14.14
N ARG A 433 9.35 -13.18 -13.50
CA ARG A 433 10.61 -13.68 -14.05
C ARG A 433 10.29 -14.41 -15.34
N ALA A 434 10.91 -13.97 -16.44
CA ALA A 434 10.87 -14.72 -17.67
C ALA A 434 11.55 -16.06 -17.40
N ASN A 435 10.75 -17.13 -17.37
CA ASN A 435 11.29 -18.46 -17.55
C ASN A 435 11.76 -18.49 -19.00
N LYS A 436 13.02 -18.10 -19.23
CA LYS A 436 13.71 -18.67 -20.37
C LYS A 436 13.67 -20.16 -20.09
N GLU A 437 12.87 -20.88 -20.85
CA GLU A 437 13.20 -22.25 -21.16
C GLU A 437 14.66 -22.16 -21.59
N SER A 438 15.56 -22.52 -20.66
CA SER A 438 16.77 -23.15 -21.11
C SER A 438 16.22 -24.26 -21.99
N SER A 439 16.38 -24.11 -23.31
CA SER A 439 16.81 -25.29 -24.02
C SER A 439 18.09 -25.67 -23.30
N ASP A 440 17.95 -26.45 -22.23
CA ASP A 440 18.93 -27.46 -21.93
C ASP A 440 19.03 -28.17 -23.26
N GLY A 441 20.02 -27.76 -24.05
CA GLY A 441 20.47 -28.55 -25.17
C GLY A 441 20.80 -29.85 -24.48
N ALA A 442 19.88 -30.81 -24.56
CA ALA A 442 20.12 -32.15 -24.11
C ALA A 442 21.43 -32.52 -24.81
N HIS A 443 22.53 -32.50 -24.06
CA HIS A 443 23.83 -32.89 -24.54
C HIS A 443 23.69 -34.38 -24.80
N GLY A 444 23.24 -34.72 -26.00
CA GLY A 444 22.90 -36.09 -26.36
C GLY A 444 24.17 -36.92 -26.33
N LEU A 445 24.18 -37.96 -25.47
CA LEU A 445 24.84 -39.28 -25.55
C LEU A 445 26.28 -39.43 -26.13
N LEU A 446 26.95 -38.36 -26.53
CA LEU A 446 28.29 -38.32 -27.13
C LEU A 446 29.36 -37.85 -26.14
N ASP A 447 28.96 -37.58 -24.89
CA ASP A 447 29.84 -37.13 -23.82
C ASP A 447 31.03 -38.08 -23.55
N PRO A 448 30.90 -39.43 -23.54
CA PRO A 448 32.07 -40.29 -23.35
C PRO A 448 33.03 -40.24 -24.54
N TYR A 449 32.53 -40.05 -25.76
CA TYR A 449 33.38 -39.99 -26.96
C TYR A 449 34.09 -38.65 -27.10
N ASN A 450 33.41 -37.55 -26.73
CA ASN A 450 34.00 -36.21 -26.70
C ASN A 450 34.96 -36.04 -25.52
N ALA A 451 34.68 -36.65 -24.36
CA ALA A 451 35.62 -36.72 -23.24
C ALA A 451 36.85 -37.55 -23.60
N PHE A 452 36.68 -38.69 -24.29
CA PHE A 452 37.78 -39.50 -24.79
C PHE A 452 38.61 -38.75 -25.84
N LEU A 453 37.98 -38.11 -26.82
CA LEU A 453 38.69 -37.30 -27.83
C LEU A 453 39.39 -36.09 -27.20
N SER A 454 38.81 -35.49 -26.16
CA SER A 454 39.44 -34.39 -25.41
C SER A 454 40.62 -34.88 -24.58
N ALA A 455 40.52 -36.07 -23.98
CA ALA A 455 41.63 -36.71 -23.27
C ALA A 455 42.77 -37.11 -24.22
N VAL A 456 42.44 -37.68 -25.39
CA VAL A 456 43.42 -37.99 -26.45
C VAL A 456 44.06 -36.71 -26.96
N LYS A 457 43.26 -35.66 -27.21
CA LYS A 457 43.78 -34.36 -27.62
C LYS A 457 44.67 -33.76 -26.54
N TRP A 458 44.30 -33.84 -25.26
CA TRP A 458 45.11 -33.39 -24.14
C TRP A 458 46.44 -34.16 -24.07
N ILE A 459 46.42 -35.49 -24.14
CA ILE A 459 47.63 -36.32 -24.18
C ILE A 459 48.51 -35.96 -25.37
N MET A 460 47.94 -35.76 -26.55
CA MET A 460 48.70 -35.36 -27.73
C MET A 460 49.27 -33.94 -27.58
N THR A 461 48.57 -33.04 -26.88
CA THR A 461 49.06 -31.69 -26.62
C THR A 461 50.19 -31.72 -25.59
N GLU A 462 50.09 -32.56 -24.56
CA GLU A 462 51.16 -32.80 -23.59
C GLU A 462 52.35 -33.52 -24.20
N LEU A 463 52.14 -34.41 -25.17
CA LEU A 463 53.23 -35.09 -25.88
C LEU A 463 53.94 -34.12 -26.84
N VAL A 464 53.19 -33.21 -27.49
CA VAL A 464 53.75 -32.11 -28.27
C VAL A 464 54.46 -31.10 -27.36
N LEU A 465 53.89 -30.74 -26.20
CA LEU A 465 54.53 -29.88 -25.22
C LEU A 465 55.78 -30.54 -24.63
N PHE A 466 55.77 -31.84 -24.33
CA PHE A 466 56.94 -32.59 -23.88
C PHE A 466 58.03 -32.66 -24.96
N LEU A 467 57.66 -32.83 -26.23
CA LEU A 467 58.59 -32.77 -27.37
C LEU A 467 59.12 -31.34 -27.63
N VAL A 468 58.36 -30.31 -27.25
CA VAL A 468 58.76 -28.89 -27.30
C VAL A 468 59.57 -28.49 -26.05
N GLU A 469 59.29 -29.08 -24.88
CA GLU A 469 59.97 -28.88 -23.58
C GLU A 469 61.32 -29.61 -23.51
N PHE A 470 61.55 -30.62 -24.36
CA PHE A 470 62.90 -31.13 -24.66
C PHE A 470 63.78 -30.10 -25.38
N ASN A 471 63.26 -28.89 -25.62
CA ASN A 471 64.00 -27.72 -26.07
C ASN A 471 63.64 -26.48 -25.20
N LEU A 472 64.14 -26.51 -23.97
CA LEU A 472 64.45 -25.37 -23.07
C LEU A 472 63.44 -24.20 -22.96
N CYS A 473 62.94 -24.03 -21.72
CA CYS A 473 62.35 -22.84 -21.10
C CYS A 473 60.86 -22.56 -21.35
N SER A 474 60.03 -22.76 -20.30
CA SER A 474 59.46 -21.64 -19.53
C SER A 474 58.34 -22.13 -18.59
N TRP A 475 58.75 -22.49 -17.38
CA TRP A 475 57.91 -22.58 -16.18
C TRP A 475 57.45 -21.17 -15.77
N TRP A 476 56.42 -20.61 -16.43
CA TRP A 476 55.64 -19.46 -15.94
C TRP A 476 54.53 -19.06 -16.93
N HIS A 477 53.32 -19.59 -16.72
CA HIS A 477 52.06 -18.84 -16.62
C HIS A 477 50.86 -19.78 -16.81
N SER A 478 50.05 -19.93 -15.76
CA SER A 478 48.65 -20.32 -15.92
C SER A 478 47.79 -19.46 -15.00
N ASP A 479 47.40 -18.30 -15.49
CA ASP A 479 46.24 -17.56 -14.97
C ASP A 479 45.12 -17.65 -16.01
N MET A 480 44.19 -18.57 -15.80
CA MET A 480 42.86 -18.50 -16.41
C MET A 480 41.81 -18.86 -15.35
N THR A 481 41.38 -17.84 -14.59
CA THR A 481 40.11 -17.89 -13.88
C THR A 481 39.04 -17.20 -14.73
N ALA A 482 38.18 -18.00 -15.37
CA ALA A 482 36.99 -17.49 -16.03
C ALA A 482 35.99 -16.97 -14.98
N LYS A 483 35.71 -15.66 -14.98
CA LYS A 483 34.60 -15.09 -14.20
C LYS A 483 33.28 -15.47 -14.87
N ALA A 484 32.52 -16.37 -14.25
CA ALA A 484 31.14 -16.62 -14.59
C ALA A 484 30.31 -15.34 -14.39
N GLN A 485 29.88 -14.73 -15.49
CA GLN A 485 28.98 -13.59 -15.48
C GLN A 485 27.59 -14.09 -15.12
N LYS A 486 27.14 -13.84 -13.88
CA LYS A 486 25.80 -14.19 -13.40
C LYS A 486 24.76 -13.68 -14.39
N LEU A 487 24.05 -14.59 -15.05
CA LEU A 487 22.99 -14.27 -16.02
C LEU A 487 21.97 -13.38 -15.31
N LYS A 488 21.86 -12.12 -15.73
CA LYS A 488 20.93 -11.17 -15.15
C LYS A 488 19.52 -11.59 -15.59
N GLN A 489 18.76 -12.20 -14.69
CA GLN A 489 17.38 -12.59 -14.95
C GLN A 489 16.58 -11.33 -15.30
N THR A 490 15.85 -11.37 -16.41
CA THR A 490 15.04 -10.25 -16.90
C THR A 490 13.59 -10.46 -16.48
N LEU A 491 13.02 -9.47 -15.80
CA LEU A 491 11.59 -9.42 -15.51
C LEU A 491 10.81 -8.92 -16.73
N GLU A 492 9.68 -9.55 -17.02
CA GLU A 492 8.76 -9.20 -18.11
C GLU A 492 7.35 -8.95 -17.54
N PRO A 493 6.53 -8.08 -18.17
CA PRO A 493 5.13 -7.91 -17.78
C PRO A 493 4.37 -9.23 -17.88
N CYS A 494 3.54 -9.51 -16.88
CA CYS A 494 2.72 -10.71 -16.82
C CYS A 494 1.43 -10.45 -16.06
N ASP A 495 0.44 -11.32 -16.31
CA ASP A 495 -0.78 -11.36 -15.53
C ASP A 495 -0.59 -12.38 -14.41
N THR A 496 -0.89 -11.97 -13.17
CA THR A 496 -0.87 -12.88 -12.03
C THR A 496 -2.25 -12.98 -11.41
N GLU A 497 -2.66 -14.21 -11.13
CA GLU A 497 -3.85 -14.50 -10.33
C GLU A 497 -3.40 -15.02 -8.97
N TYR A 498 -3.99 -14.49 -7.90
CA TYR A 498 -3.73 -14.98 -6.55
C TYR A 498 -4.99 -15.01 -5.70
N PRO A 499 -5.11 -16.01 -4.81
CA PRO A 499 -6.23 -16.09 -3.90
C PRO A 499 -6.02 -15.15 -2.70
N ALA A 500 -7.09 -14.50 -2.29
CA ALA A 500 -7.21 -13.84 -1.00
C ALA A 500 -8.38 -14.42 -0.22
N PHE A 501 -8.34 -14.21 1.09
CA PHE A 501 -9.31 -14.76 2.02
C PHE A 501 -9.92 -13.63 2.84
N VAL A 502 -11.22 -13.75 3.12
CA VAL A 502 -11.97 -12.80 3.94
C VAL A 502 -12.88 -13.61 4.86
N SER A 503 -12.87 -13.30 6.15
CA SER A 503 -13.77 -13.91 7.12
C SER A 503 -15.18 -13.36 6.99
N GLU A 504 -16.17 -14.24 7.12
CA GLU A 504 -17.58 -13.86 7.13
C GLU A 504 -18.02 -13.48 8.54
N ARG A 505 -18.60 -12.29 8.71
CA ARG A 505 -18.86 -11.73 10.05
C ARG A 505 -20.10 -12.33 10.73
N THR A 506 -20.98 -12.99 9.97
CA THR A 506 -22.24 -13.54 10.50
C THR A 506 -22.03 -14.76 11.38
N ILE A 507 -20.91 -15.47 11.19
CA ILE A 507 -20.61 -16.71 11.89
C ILE A 507 -19.64 -16.40 13.03
N LYS A 508 -20.14 -16.44 14.26
CA LYS A 508 -19.34 -16.14 15.46
C LYS A 508 -18.57 -17.34 15.97
N GLU A 509 -19.16 -18.52 15.89
CA GLU A 509 -18.58 -19.76 16.40
C GLU A 509 -18.88 -20.91 15.44
N THR A 510 -17.89 -21.75 15.21
CA THR A 510 -18.01 -22.96 14.41
C THR A 510 -17.27 -24.10 15.07
N THR A 511 -17.94 -25.24 15.18
CA THR A 511 -17.35 -26.51 15.62
C THR A 511 -17.43 -27.52 14.49
N GLY A 512 -16.35 -28.26 14.29
CA GLY A 512 -16.29 -29.26 13.24
C GLY A 512 -15.07 -30.13 13.41
N ASN A 513 -15.21 -31.39 12.99
CA ASN A 513 -14.13 -32.36 13.04
C ASN A 513 -13.64 -32.63 11.61
N ILE A 514 -12.34 -32.86 11.48
CA ILE A 514 -11.66 -33.25 10.26
C ILE A 514 -11.20 -34.68 10.48
N ALA A 515 -11.83 -35.62 9.77
CA ALA A 515 -11.36 -37.00 9.72
C ALA A 515 -10.18 -37.09 8.76
N CYS A 516 -9.01 -37.38 9.29
CA CYS A 516 -7.87 -37.91 8.55
C CYS A 516 -7.92 -39.43 8.62
N GLU A 517 -7.22 -40.13 7.71
CA GLU A 517 -7.29 -41.60 7.59
C GLU A 517 -7.10 -42.34 8.92
N ASP A 518 -6.21 -41.85 9.80
CA ASP A 518 -5.93 -42.42 11.13
C ASP A 518 -6.03 -41.41 12.30
N CYS A 519 -6.55 -40.19 12.09
CA CYS A 519 -6.71 -39.21 13.17
C CYS A 519 -7.94 -38.32 13.00
N SER A 520 -8.43 -37.74 14.10
CA SER A 520 -9.48 -36.71 14.07
C SER A 520 -8.92 -35.42 14.64
N LYS A 521 -9.00 -34.33 13.87
CA LYS A 521 -8.65 -32.98 14.32
C LYS A 521 -9.89 -32.11 14.49
#